data_AF-A0A699ZAY1-F1
#
_entry.id   AF-A0A699ZAY1-F1
#
_cell.length_a   1.000
_cell.length_b   1.000
_cell.length_c   1.000
_cell.angle_alpha   90.00
_cell.angle_beta   90.00
_cell.angle_gamma   90.00
#
_symmetry.space_group_name_H-M   'P 1'
#
loop_
_entity.id
_entity.type
_entity.pdbx_description
1 polymer ?
#
loop_
_entity_poly.entity_id
_entity_poly.type
_entity_poly.pdbx_seq_one_letter_code
_entity_poly.pdbx_strand_id
1 'polypeptide(L)'
;VTARYGPGAQVITRPRPHLQAVQQVAAAVGARIIIFNRRYEPHSARCDQAVEVALAAQGCQVITFNASLLREPHEVKMDQTVWAGHFGTLTPFLKAWEKLGPIPAPVKPPNHLPVA
;
A
#
# COMPACT_ATOMS: atom_id res chain seq x y z
N VAL A 1 -8.75 -6.34 -19.96
CA VAL A 1 -10.07 -6.92 -19.60
C VAL A 1 -10.75 -5.97 -18.63
N THR A 2 -12.05 -5.76 -18.77
CA THR A 2 -12.84 -4.96 -17.82
C THR A 2 -13.81 -5.90 -17.11
N ALA A 3 -13.82 -5.87 -15.78
CA ALA A 3 -14.75 -6.62 -14.93
C ALA A 3 -15.51 -5.62 -14.02
N ARG A 4 -16.43 -6.13 -13.19
CA ARG A 4 -17.11 -5.34 -12.15
C ARG A 4 -16.76 -5.88 -10.77
N TYR A 5 -16.56 -4.99 -9.81
CA TYR A 5 -16.42 -5.34 -8.41
C TYR A 5 -17.80 -5.27 -7.74
N GLY A 6 -18.34 -6.43 -7.38
CA GLY A 6 -19.69 -6.55 -6.81
C GLY A 6 -20.77 -5.94 -7.74
N PRO A 7 -21.80 -5.27 -7.19
CA PRO A 7 -22.83 -4.61 -7.99
C PRO A 7 -22.40 -3.26 -8.60
N GLY A 8 -21.14 -2.83 -8.42
CA GLY A 8 -20.69 -1.46 -8.70
C GLY A 8 -19.45 -1.36 -9.60
N ALA A 9 -18.40 -0.73 -9.06
CA ALA A 9 -17.24 -0.18 -9.76
C ALA A 9 -16.61 -1.07 -10.86
N GLN A 10 -16.14 -0.44 -11.94
CA GLN A 10 -15.38 -1.13 -12.99
C GLN A 10 -13.95 -1.45 -12.55
N VAL A 11 -13.53 -2.68 -12.78
CA VAL A 11 -12.15 -3.15 -12.58
C VAL A 11 -11.49 -3.27 -13.94
N ILE A 12 -10.39 -2.56 -14.13
CA ILE A 12 -9.68 -2.50 -15.41
C ILE A 12 -8.33 -3.22 -15.28
N THR A 13 -8.14 -4.28 -16.04
CA THR A 13 -6.86 -5.00 -16.12
C THR A 13 -6.15 -4.66 -17.43
N ARG A 14 -4.86 -4.32 -17.34
CA ARG A 14 -3.98 -4.02 -18.47
C ARG A 14 -2.75 -4.94 -18.45
N PRO A 15 -2.51 -5.74 -19.51
CA PRO A 15 -1.32 -6.60 -19.60
C PRO A 15 -0.12 -5.77 -20.09
N ARG A 16 0.33 -4.83 -19.26
CA ARG A 16 1.44 -3.93 -19.53
C ARG A 16 2.37 -3.91 -18.31
N PRO A 17 3.65 -3.52 -18.49
CA PRO A 17 4.52 -3.21 -17.36
C PRO A 17 3.85 -2.23 -16.39
N HIS A 18 4.04 -2.44 -15.09
CA HIS A 18 3.30 -1.78 -14.02
C HIS A 18 3.17 -0.26 -14.20
N LEU A 19 4.30 0.45 -14.36
CA LEU A 19 4.32 1.90 -14.56
C LEU A 19 3.53 2.34 -15.79
N GLN A 20 3.75 1.69 -16.94
CA GLN A 20 3.07 2.02 -18.18
C GLN A 20 1.56 1.82 -18.06
N ALA A 21 1.13 0.73 -17.41
CA ALA A 21 -0.27 0.44 -17.19
C ALA A 21 -0.96 1.55 -16.38
N VAL A 22 -0.33 1.96 -15.26
CA VAL A 22 -0.89 2.96 -14.35
C VAL A 22 -0.96 4.34 -15.01
N GLN A 23 0.11 4.78 -15.69
CA GLN A 23 0.11 6.06 -16.41
C GLN A 23 -0.96 6.10 -17.50
N GLN A 24 -1.11 5.01 -18.27
CA GLN A 24 -2.11 4.94 -19.32
C GLN A 24 -3.53 5.03 -18.75
N VAL A 25 -3.80 4.34 -17.64
CA VAL A 25 -5.12 4.40 -16.99
C VAL A 25 -5.37 5.78 -16.39
N ALA A 26 -4.39 6.35 -15.68
CA ALA A 26 -4.49 7.68 -15.09
C ALA A 26 -4.82 8.75 -16.13
N ALA A 27 -4.11 8.76 -17.27
CA ALA A 27 -4.38 9.67 -18.37
C ALA A 27 -5.77 9.44 -18.98
N ALA A 28 -6.16 8.19 -19.21
CA ALA A 28 -7.44 7.85 -19.84
C ALA A 28 -8.66 8.29 -19.00
N VAL A 29 -8.55 8.28 -17.67
CA VAL A 29 -9.65 8.66 -16.77
C VAL A 29 -9.53 10.10 -16.25
N GLY A 30 -8.47 10.83 -16.63
CA GLY A 30 -8.19 12.16 -16.09
C GLY A 30 -7.97 12.16 -14.57
N ALA A 31 -7.33 11.11 -14.04
CA ALA A 31 -7.11 10.95 -12.61
C ALA A 31 -6.26 12.11 -12.06
N ARG A 32 -6.73 12.72 -10.96
CA ARG A 32 -5.95 13.70 -10.18
C ARG A 32 -5.37 13.11 -8.90
N ILE A 33 -6.03 12.08 -8.38
CA ILE A 33 -5.66 11.41 -7.14
C ILE A 33 -5.58 9.91 -7.43
N ILE A 34 -4.48 9.30 -7.04
CA ILE A 34 -4.24 7.87 -7.19
C ILE A 34 -3.94 7.31 -5.80
N ILE A 35 -4.69 6.27 -5.44
CA ILE A 35 -4.62 5.66 -4.10
C ILE A 35 -4.24 4.19 -4.27
N PHE A 36 -3.26 3.73 -3.50
CA PHE A 36 -2.93 2.31 -3.42
C PHE A 36 -2.36 1.92 -2.05
N ASN A 37 -2.34 0.61 -1.78
CA ASN A 37 -1.77 0.08 -0.55
C ASN A 37 -0.29 -0.25 -0.74
N ARG A 38 0.53 0.03 0.28
CA ARG A 38 1.97 -0.23 0.25
C ARG A 38 2.26 -1.72 0.11
N ARG A 39 3.25 -2.04 -0.73
CA ARG A 39 3.85 -3.37 -0.83
C ARG A 39 5.23 -3.33 -0.20
N TYR A 40 5.58 -4.35 0.57
CA TYR A 40 6.77 -4.34 1.43
C TYR A 40 7.91 -5.19 0.87
N GLU A 41 7.67 -5.99 -0.17
CA GLU A 41 8.72 -6.72 -0.86
C GLU A 41 9.65 -5.73 -1.57
N PRO A 42 10.99 -5.86 -1.44
CA PRO A 42 11.93 -4.86 -1.95
C PRO A 42 11.80 -4.56 -3.45
N HIS A 43 11.41 -5.53 -4.26
CA HIS A 43 11.17 -5.32 -5.69
C HIS A 43 9.87 -4.54 -5.93
N SER A 44 8.77 -4.95 -5.28
CA SER A 44 7.47 -4.29 -5.38
C SER A 44 7.51 -2.84 -4.90
N ALA A 45 8.17 -2.58 -3.77
CA ALA A 45 8.33 -1.24 -3.20
C ALA A 45 9.08 -0.29 -4.15
N ARG A 46 10.15 -0.77 -4.82
CA ARG A 46 10.87 0.00 -5.84
C ARG A 46 10.00 0.31 -7.06
N CYS A 47 9.19 -0.66 -7.49
CA CYS A 47 8.22 -0.45 -8.57
C CYS A 47 7.16 0.58 -8.20
N ASP A 48 6.66 0.58 -6.95
CA ASP A 48 5.71 1.58 -6.45
C ASP A 48 6.34 2.98 -6.37
N GLN A 49 7.57 3.09 -5.86
CA GLN A 49 8.29 4.36 -5.82
C GLN A 49 8.48 4.96 -7.22
N ALA A 50 8.82 4.13 -8.22
CA ALA A 50 8.93 4.59 -9.61
C ALA A 50 7.59 5.12 -10.15
N VAL A 51 6.48 4.48 -9.76
CA VAL A 51 5.12 4.92 -10.12
C VAL A 51 4.76 6.24 -9.45
N GLU A 52 5.04 6.39 -8.16
CA GLU A 52 4.80 7.63 -7.41
C GLU A 52 5.50 8.82 -8.06
N VAL A 53 6.79 8.68 -8.35
CA VAL A 53 7.60 9.74 -8.98
C VAL A 53 7.05 10.10 -10.36
N ALA A 54 6.73 9.11 -11.17
CA ALA A 54 6.26 9.33 -12.54
C ALA A 54 4.86 9.98 -12.58
N LEU A 55 3.97 9.62 -11.65
CA LEU A 55 2.63 10.20 -11.54
C LEU A 55 2.67 11.62 -10.97
N ALA A 56 3.54 11.88 -10.00
CA ALA A 56 3.76 13.23 -9.47
C ALA A 56 4.24 14.18 -10.56
N ALA A 57 5.15 13.73 -11.44
CA ALA A 57 5.60 14.50 -12.61
C ALA A 57 4.46 14.80 -13.62
N GLN A 58 3.36 14.05 -13.58
CA GLN A 58 2.16 14.26 -14.38
C GLN A 58 1.09 15.10 -13.65
N GLY A 59 1.41 15.65 -12.48
CA GLY A 59 0.49 16.45 -11.68
C GLY A 59 -0.56 15.64 -10.91
N CYS A 60 -0.38 14.32 -10.79
CA CYS A 60 -1.23 13.48 -9.95
C CYS A 60 -0.74 13.50 -8.50
N GLN A 61 -1.67 13.58 -7.55
CA GLN A 61 -1.39 13.30 -6.15
C GLN A 61 -1.47 11.80 -5.91
N VAL A 62 -0.43 11.23 -5.29
CA VAL A 62 -0.43 9.82 -4.89
C VAL A 62 -0.55 9.71 -3.37
N ILE A 63 -1.45 8.84 -2.91
CA ILE A 63 -1.69 8.58 -1.48
C ILE A 63 -1.57 7.09 -1.23
N THR A 64 -0.75 6.73 -0.25
CA THR A 64 -0.53 5.33 0.12
C THR A 64 -1.02 5.00 1.52
N PHE A 65 -1.51 3.77 1.69
CA PHE A 65 -2.01 3.28 2.98
C PHE A 65 -1.36 1.95 3.36
N ASN A 66 -1.27 1.70 4.66
CA ASN A 66 -1.06 0.35 5.16
C ASN A 66 -2.37 -0.44 4.99
N ALA A 67 -2.27 -1.70 4.57
CA ALA A 67 -3.41 -2.60 4.49
C ALA A 67 -3.05 -4.06 4.77
N SER A 68 -1.84 -4.49 4.39
CA SER A 68 -1.40 -5.87 4.55
C SER A 68 -0.75 -6.16 5.90
N LEU A 69 -0.38 -5.13 6.68
CA LEU A 69 0.26 -5.29 7.98
C LEU A 69 -0.60 -4.71 9.10
N LEU A 70 -0.50 -5.32 10.28
CA LEU A 70 -1.14 -4.80 11.49
C LEU A 70 -0.54 -3.46 11.95
N ARG A 71 0.75 -3.25 11.70
CA ARG A 71 1.51 -2.01 11.96
C ARG A 71 2.58 -1.84 10.90
N GLU A 72 2.97 -0.61 10.68
CA GLU A 72 4.10 -0.27 9.82
C GLU A 72 5.41 -0.80 10.43
N PRO A 73 6.36 -1.29 9.61
CA PRO A 73 7.62 -1.85 10.12
C PRO A 73 8.42 -0.88 10.99
N HIS A 74 8.34 0.43 10.71
CA HIS A 74 9.05 1.47 11.45
C HIS A 74 8.40 1.82 12.80
N GLU A 75 7.17 1.38 13.06
CA GLU A 75 6.53 1.54 14.37
C GLU A 75 7.14 0.59 15.41
N VAL A 76 7.62 -0.58 14.98
CA VAL A 76 8.20 -1.58 15.88
C VAL A 76 9.68 -1.29 16.12
N LYS A 77 9.94 -0.45 17.11
CA LYS A 77 11.29 -0.07 17.49
C LYS A 77 11.93 -1.14 18.37
N MET A 78 12.80 -1.92 17.75
CA MET A 78 13.64 -2.89 18.42
C MET A 78 14.75 -2.18 19.18
N ASP A 79 14.96 -2.55 20.44
CA ASP A 79 16.07 -2.05 21.23
C ASP A 79 17.38 -2.74 20.80
N GLN A 80 18.15 -2.05 19.98
CA GLN A 80 19.42 -2.53 19.45
C GLN A 80 20.55 -2.50 20.49
N THR A 81 20.34 -1.85 21.65
CA THR A 81 21.32 -1.87 22.75
C THR A 81 21.25 -3.16 23.55
N VAL A 82 20.05 -3.73 23.68
CA VAL A 82 19.81 -5.03 24.33
C VAL A 82 20.06 -6.17 23.33
N TRP A 83 19.66 -5.97 22.08
CA TRP A 83 19.77 -6.99 21.03
C TRP A 83 20.59 -6.47 19.84
N ALA A 84 21.91 -6.55 19.97
CA ALA A 84 22.84 -6.21 18.89
C ALA A 84 23.10 -7.45 18.01
N GLY A 85 22.93 -7.31 16.69
CA GLY A 85 23.25 -8.35 15.71
C GLY A 85 22.03 -9.10 15.16
N HIS A 86 22.15 -10.41 14.95
CA HIS A 86 21.09 -11.22 14.37
C HIS A 86 19.97 -11.51 15.39
N PHE A 87 18.74 -11.21 15.00
CA PHE A 87 17.55 -11.64 15.75
C PHE A 87 17.30 -13.12 15.49
N GLY A 88 17.99 -13.99 16.23
CA GLY A 88 17.87 -15.44 16.11
C GLY A 88 16.53 -16.01 16.60
N THR A 89 15.68 -15.17 17.20
CA THR A 89 14.35 -15.55 17.71
C THR A 89 13.34 -14.43 17.48
N LEU A 90 12.05 -14.77 17.48
CA LEU A 90 10.93 -13.82 17.38
C LEU A 90 10.71 -13.02 18.68
N THR A 91 11.20 -13.50 19.82
CA THR A 91 10.92 -12.95 21.15
C THR A 91 11.24 -11.46 21.30
N PRO A 92 12.39 -10.95 20.81
CA PRO A 92 12.69 -9.52 20.84
C PRO A 92 11.64 -8.68 20.10
N PHE A 93 11.18 -9.14 18.94
CA PHE A 93 10.15 -8.47 18.15
C PHE A 93 8.82 -8.45 18.90
N LEU A 94 8.40 -9.58 19.47
CA LEU A 94 7.14 -9.66 20.21
C LEU A 94 7.14 -8.71 21.43
N LYS A 95 8.24 -8.66 22.19
CA LYS A 95 8.38 -7.74 23.33
C LYS A 95 8.33 -6.26 22.92
N ALA A 96 8.85 -5.91 21.74
CA ALA A 96 8.73 -4.56 21.21
C ALA A 96 7.29 -4.28 20.74
N TRP A 97 6.67 -5.25 20.07
CA TRP A 97 5.30 -5.17 19.57
C TRP A 97 4.27 -4.97 20.67
N GLU A 98 4.36 -5.73 21.76
CA GLU A 98 3.44 -5.67 22.91
C GLU A 98 3.40 -4.28 23.56
N LYS A 99 4.48 -3.50 23.46
CA LYS A 99 4.56 -2.13 24.00
C LYS A 99 3.78 -1.09 23.18
N LEU A 100 3.39 -1.41 21.94
CA LEU A 100 2.77 -0.45 21.02
C LEU A 100 1.25 -0.26 21.25
N GLY A 101 0.68 -1.00 22.20
CA GLY A 101 -0.74 -0.92 22.55
C GLY A 101 -1.66 -1.61 21.51
N PRO A 102 -2.99 -1.40 21.63
CA PRO A 102 -3.97 -2.09 20.79
C PRO A 102 -3.90 -1.62 19.32
N ILE A 103 -4.31 -2.52 18.41
CA ILE A 103 -4.41 -2.25 16.98
C ILE A 103 -5.79 -1.62 16.68
N PRO A 104 -5.89 -0.65 15.76
CA PRO A 104 -7.17 -0.09 15.37
C PRO A 104 -8.15 -1.17 14.88
N ALA A 105 -9.42 -1.04 15.26
CA ALA A 105 -10.46 -1.90 14.74
C ALA A 105 -10.65 -1.68 13.22
N PRO A 106 -11.04 -2.72 12.46
CA PRO A 106 -11.37 -2.57 11.06
C PRO A 106 -12.44 -1.50 10.83
N VAL A 107 -12.23 -0.64 9.85
CA VAL A 107 -13.22 0.37 9.45
C VAL A 107 -14.40 -0.28 8.74
N LYS A 108 -15.59 0.31 8.87
CA LYS A 108 -16.77 -0.16 8.15
C LYS A 108 -16.56 0.00 6.63
N PRO A 109 -17.08 -0.93 5.81
CA PRO A 109 -17.05 -0.76 4.37
C PRO A 109 -17.84 0.50 3.95
N PRO A 110 -17.53 1.09 2.79
CA PRO A 110 -18.31 2.20 2.26
C PRO A 110 -19.75 1.76 1.99
N ASN A 111 -20.72 2.64 2.28
CA ASN A 111 -22.14 2.35 2.07
C ASN A 111 -22.52 2.26 0.58
N HIS A 112 -21.75 2.95 -0.27
CA HIS A 112 -21.94 2.95 -1.72
C HIS A 112 -20.59 2.95 -2.41
N LEU A 113 -20.45 2.10 -3.43
CA LEU A 113 -19.37 2.22 -4.41
C LEU A 113 -19.91 3.01 -5.59
N PRO A 114 -19.12 3.92 -6.20
CA PRO A 114 -19.54 4.59 -7.42
C PRO A 114 -19.88 3.51 -8.46
N VAL A 115 -21.14 3.50 -8.87
CA VAL A 115 -21.61 2.69 -9.99
C VAL A 115 -21.06 3.38 -11.23
N ALA A 116 -20.34 2.62 -12.04
CA ALA A 116 -19.76 3.10 -13.29
C ALA A 116 -20.79 3.14 -14.41
#